data_AF-A0A8T7ESZ5-F1
#
_entry.id   AF-A0A8T7ESZ5-F1
#
_cell.length_a   1.000
_cell.length_b   1.000
_cell.length_c   1.000
_cell.angle_alpha   90.00
_cell.angle_beta   90.00
_cell.angle_gamma   90.00
#
_symmetry.space_group_name_H-M   'P 1'
#
loop_
_entity.id
_entity.type
_entity.pdbx_description
1 polymer ?
#
loop_
_entity_poly.entity_id
_entity_poly.type
_entity_poly.pdbx_seq_one_letter_code
_entity_poly.pdbx_strand_id
1 'polypeptide(L)'
;MAWNAERWRDEVAALFTLNRVEVDGYRYTRPAPSTYEHQWLWDSCFHAIILRHIDPEMAWDELRAISARPLVSGSDAGMLPHMQYWRGGGEGLWGVDSHSIITQPPLIAIAAQLVWQIAPDEQVLRTIYPTVAAFHTWFARRRDVEGDGLVCLIHPWESGWDASPRWDAPMGLSVLPSDDEARSARLALAATLQERDTDPRTARAEGRFCVIPRRLQRGSDRRSGRTDVDGRADRVVG
;
A
#
# COMPACT_ATOMS: atom_id res chain seq x y z
N MET A 1 8.42 30.38 21.78
CA MET A 1 8.08 29.18 22.56
C MET A 1 9.20 28.18 22.37
N ALA A 2 9.81 27.69 23.46
CA ALA A 2 10.84 26.65 23.37
C ALA A 2 10.18 25.29 23.05
N TRP A 3 10.78 24.52 22.15
CA TRP A 3 10.36 23.16 21.83
C TRP A 3 10.49 22.27 23.07
N ASN A 4 9.37 21.71 23.55
CA ASN A 4 9.36 20.77 24.67
C ASN A 4 9.09 19.35 24.13
N ALA A 5 10.16 18.60 23.88
CA ALA A 5 10.08 17.26 23.30
C ALA A 5 9.34 16.25 24.21
N GLU A 6 9.46 16.40 25.53
CA GLU A 6 8.83 15.52 26.52
C GLU A 6 7.31 15.70 26.51
N ARG A 7 6.85 16.96 26.53
CA ARG A 7 5.43 17.28 26.39
C ARG A 7 4.82 16.68 25.12
N TRP A 8 5.48 16.81 23.97
CA TRP A 8 4.96 16.25 22.72
C TRP A 8 4.92 14.72 22.74
N ARG A 9 5.89 14.07 23.39
CA ARG A 9 5.89 12.62 23.56
C ARG A 9 4.69 12.16 24.40
N ASP A 10 4.39 12.87 25.49
CA ASP A 10 3.25 12.56 26.35
C ASP A 10 1.91 12.80 25.64
N GLU A 11 1.78 13.90 24.88
CA GLU A 11 0.58 14.17 24.08
C GLU A 11 0.36 13.09 23.00
N VAL A 12 1.43 12.63 22.33
CA VAL A 12 1.35 11.52 21.37
C VAL A 12 0.98 10.22 22.07
N ALA A 13 1.57 9.90 23.22
CA ALA A 13 1.23 8.70 23.98
C ALA A 13 -0.24 8.67 24.42
N ALA A 14 -0.76 9.82 24.87
CA ALA A 14 -2.16 9.98 25.21
C ALA A 14 -3.08 9.79 24.00
N LEU A 15 -2.68 10.29 22.81
CA LEU A 15 -3.43 10.09 21.57
C LEU A 15 -3.50 8.61 21.16
N PHE A 16 -2.39 7.88 21.22
CA PHE A 16 -2.38 6.44 20.96
C PHE A 16 -3.27 5.68 21.93
N THR A 17 -3.27 6.06 23.20
CA THR A 17 -4.12 5.45 24.22
C THR A 17 -5.60 5.70 23.93
N LEU A 18 -5.97 6.92 23.56
CA LEU A 18 -7.35 7.29 23.22
C LEU A 18 -7.87 6.55 21.97
N ASN A 19 -6.99 6.26 21.03
CA ASN A 19 -7.31 5.58 19.78
C ASN A 19 -7.15 4.06 19.86
N ARG A 20 -6.72 3.52 21.00
CA ARG A 20 -6.53 2.08 21.19
C ARG A 20 -7.87 1.35 21.16
N VAL A 21 -7.89 0.23 20.46
CA VAL A 21 -9.00 -0.72 20.41
C VAL A 21 -8.48 -2.07 20.90
N GLU A 22 -9.23 -2.69 21.80
CA GLU A 22 -9.02 -4.07 22.22
C GLU A 22 -10.18 -4.92 21.73
N VAL A 23 -9.86 -6.03 21.04
CA VAL A 23 -10.85 -6.92 20.44
C VAL A 23 -10.25 -8.31 20.22
N ASP A 24 -10.97 -9.36 20.58
CA ASP A 24 -10.58 -10.77 20.38
C ASP A 24 -9.16 -11.12 20.87
N GLY A 25 -8.69 -10.47 21.94
CA GLY A 25 -7.33 -10.67 22.47
C GLY A 25 -6.23 -9.93 21.69
N TYR A 26 -6.59 -9.10 20.73
CA TYR A 26 -5.69 -8.21 20.00
C TYR A 26 -5.86 -6.75 20.45
N ARG A 27 -4.79 -5.98 20.31
CA ARG A 27 -4.79 -4.53 20.49
C ARG A 27 -4.31 -3.88 19.19
N TYR A 28 -5.02 -2.85 18.74
CA TYR A 28 -4.58 -2.01 17.61
C TYR A 28 -5.01 -0.56 17.83
N THR A 29 -4.56 0.33 16.96
CA THR A 29 -4.87 1.76 17.02
C THR A 29 -5.69 2.17 15.81
N ARG A 30 -6.88 2.75 16.02
CA ARG A 30 -7.67 3.32 14.92
C ARG A 30 -7.04 4.65 14.46
N PRO A 31 -6.96 4.95 13.15
CA PRO A 31 -6.29 6.18 12.70
C PRO A 31 -6.96 7.47 13.21
N ALA A 32 -8.30 7.53 13.19
CA ALA A 32 -9.05 8.70 13.65
C ALA A 32 -10.43 8.30 14.20
N PRO A 33 -10.76 8.62 15.46
CA PRO A 33 -12.11 8.41 15.99
C PRO A 33 -13.17 9.09 15.12
N SER A 34 -14.33 8.45 14.95
CA SER A 34 -15.46 8.95 14.15
C SER A 34 -15.26 9.07 12.64
N THR A 35 -14.03 8.94 12.12
CA THR A 35 -13.75 9.02 10.67
C THR A 35 -13.12 7.73 10.14
N TYR A 36 -12.11 7.20 10.83
CA TYR A 36 -11.40 5.98 10.49
C TYR A 36 -11.38 5.05 11.70
N GLU A 37 -12.48 4.32 11.89
CA GLU A 37 -12.70 3.52 13.11
C GLU A 37 -12.14 2.09 13.02
N HIS A 38 -11.88 1.62 11.82
CA HIS A 38 -11.35 0.29 11.55
C HIS A 38 -9.82 0.27 11.56
N GLN A 39 -9.24 -0.93 11.56
CA GLN A 39 -7.78 -1.07 11.47
C GLN A 39 -7.34 -0.97 10.02
N TRP A 40 -6.36 -0.09 9.74
CA TRP A 40 -5.80 0.10 8.40
C TRP A 40 -4.36 -0.41 8.32
N LEU A 41 -4.00 -1.07 7.22
CA LEU A 41 -2.73 -1.79 7.07
C LEU A 41 -1.51 -0.88 7.22
N TRP A 42 -1.41 0.16 6.40
CA TRP A 42 -0.23 1.03 6.43
C TRP A 42 -0.22 1.95 7.67
N ASP A 43 -1.40 2.34 8.20
CA ASP A 43 -1.53 3.13 9.42
C ASP A 43 -0.99 2.32 10.60
N SER A 44 -1.40 1.06 10.77
CA SER A 44 -0.84 0.16 11.78
C SER A 44 0.68 0.00 11.67
N CYS A 45 1.24 0.03 10.46
CA CYS A 45 2.70 0.02 10.27
C CYS A 45 3.34 1.32 10.79
N PHE A 46 2.78 2.48 10.46
CA PHE A 46 3.28 3.77 10.96
C PHE A 46 3.08 3.92 12.48
N HIS A 47 1.94 3.46 13.01
CA HIS A 47 1.67 3.39 14.43
C HIS A 47 2.75 2.58 15.15
N ALA A 48 3.08 1.38 14.67
CA ALA A 48 4.15 0.57 15.25
C ALA A 48 5.53 1.27 15.20
N ILE A 49 5.84 1.97 14.09
CA ILE A 49 7.09 2.75 13.94
C ILE A 49 7.18 3.91 14.95
N ILE A 50 6.04 4.49 15.35
CA ILE A 50 6.00 5.53 16.38
C ILE A 50 6.02 4.90 17.78
N LEU A 51 5.15 3.92 18.02
CA LEU A 51 4.97 3.24 19.30
C LEU A 51 6.25 2.56 19.80
N ARG A 52 7.15 2.09 18.92
CA ARG A 52 8.45 1.57 19.36
C ARG A 52 9.27 2.56 20.19
N HIS A 53 8.99 3.86 20.08
CA HIS A 53 9.63 4.89 20.88
C HIS A 53 8.85 5.27 22.13
N ILE A 54 7.62 4.77 22.34
CA ILE A 54 6.71 5.18 23.42
C ILE A 54 6.31 3.97 24.27
N ASP A 55 5.74 2.96 23.61
CA ASP A 55 5.22 1.72 24.16
C ASP A 55 5.58 0.57 23.19
N PRO A 56 6.79 -0.02 23.31
CA PRO A 56 7.27 -1.03 22.38
C PRO A 56 6.45 -2.34 22.42
N GLU A 57 5.78 -2.64 23.53
CA GLU A 57 4.87 -3.78 23.63
C GLU A 57 3.66 -3.56 22.73
N MET A 58 3.05 -2.37 22.81
CA MET A 58 1.94 -1.99 21.93
C MET A 58 2.37 -1.94 20.46
N ALA A 59 3.64 -1.58 20.15
CA ALA A 59 4.16 -1.65 18.79
C ALA A 59 4.14 -3.07 18.22
N TRP A 60 4.50 -4.08 19.02
CA TRP A 60 4.36 -5.48 18.62
C TRP A 60 2.92 -5.93 18.52
N ASP A 61 2.05 -5.49 19.42
CA ASP A 61 0.62 -5.82 19.35
C ASP A 61 -0.06 -5.28 18.10
N GLU A 62 0.28 -4.06 17.70
CA GLU A 62 -0.21 -3.46 16.45
C GLU A 62 0.16 -4.34 15.25
N LEU A 63 1.42 -4.83 15.20
CA LEU A 63 1.91 -5.73 14.14
C LEU A 63 1.30 -7.12 14.20
N ARG A 64 1.10 -7.67 15.41
CA ARG A 64 0.40 -8.94 15.62
C ARG A 64 -1.04 -8.85 15.12
N ALA A 65 -1.76 -7.80 15.49
CA ALA A 65 -3.14 -7.56 15.08
C ALA A 65 -3.25 -7.44 13.56
N ILE A 66 -2.45 -6.57 12.92
CA ILE A 66 -2.56 -6.40 11.46
C ILE A 66 -2.13 -7.66 10.69
N SER A 67 -1.34 -8.56 11.28
CA SER A 67 -0.94 -9.84 10.68
C SER A 67 -1.89 -11.00 10.97
N ALA A 68 -2.94 -10.79 11.78
CA ALA A 68 -3.76 -11.87 12.31
C ALA A 68 -4.77 -12.45 11.31
N ARG A 69 -5.20 -11.65 10.33
CA ARG A 69 -6.29 -12.02 9.39
C ARG A 69 -5.90 -11.81 7.91
N PRO A 70 -4.81 -12.45 7.41
CA PRO A 70 -4.57 -12.49 5.98
C PRO A 70 -5.64 -13.31 5.27
N LEU A 71 -5.81 -13.12 3.97
CA LEU A 71 -6.56 -14.08 3.15
C LEU A 71 -5.77 -15.40 3.10
N VAL A 72 -6.42 -16.52 3.40
CA VAL A 72 -5.74 -17.84 3.48
C VAL A 72 -6.12 -18.79 2.33
N SER A 73 -7.08 -18.41 1.49
CA SER A 73 -7.60 -19.23 0.39
C SER A 73 -7.91 -18.37 -0.83
N GLY A 74 -8.22 -19.04 -1.95
CA GLY A 74 -8.53 -18.37 -3.22
C GLY A 74 -7.30 -17.81 -3.95
N SER A 75 -7.57 -17.08 -5.03
CA SER A 75 -6.57 -16.41 -5.87
C SER A 75 -5.71 -15.41 -5.07
N ASP A 76 -6.28 -14.83 -4.02
CA ASP A 76 -5.66 -13.83 -3.15
C ASP A 76 -5.07 -14.37 -1.83
N ALA A 77 -4.91 -15.70 -1.71
CA ALA A 77 -4.24 -16.30 -0.55
C ALA A 77 -2.84 -15.68 -0.29
N GLY A 78 -2.63 -15.13 0.89
CA GLY A 78 -1.44 -14.40 1.31
C GLY A 78 -1.64 -12.88 1.37
N MET A 79 -2.69 -12.32 0.78
CA MET A 79 -2.96 -10.88 0.83
C MET A 79 -3.25 -10.41 2.26
N LEU A 80 -2.65 -9.29 2.66
CA LEU A 80 -3.16 -8.48 3.77
C LEU A 80 -4.13 -7.42 3.22
N PRO A 81 -5.41 -7.45 3.64
CA PRO A 81 -6.37 -6.41 3.32
C PRO A 81 -5.90 -5.04 3.81
N HIS A 82 -6.23 -3.98 3.08
CA HIS A 82 -5.94 -2.63 3.55
C HIS A 82 -6.76 -2.23 4.79
N MET A 83 -7.93 -2.84 4.98
CA MET A 83 -8.77 -2.66 6.17
C MET A 83 -9.18 -4.00 6.77
N GLN A 84 -9.11 -4.09 8.10
CA GLN A 84 -9.71 -5.19 8.88
C GLN A 84 -10.89 -4.68 9.71
N TYR A 85 -12.02 -5.34 9.54
CA TYR A 85 -13.28 -5.05 10.22
C TYR A 85 -13.47 -6.05 11.36
N TRP A 86 -12.78 -5.82 12.48
CA TRP A 86 -12.80 -6.73 13.64
C TRP A 86 -14.21 -6.99 14.20
N ARG A 87 -15.10 -5.99 14.11
CA ARG A 87 -16.49 -6.05 14.59
C ARG A 87 -17.52 -6.06 13.45
N GLY A 88 -17.10 -6.42 12.24
CA GLY A 88 -17.93 -6.30 11.04
C GLY A 88 -18.07 -4.86 10.55
N GLY A 89 -18.89 -4.66 9.52
CA GLY A 89 -19.15 -3.40 8.84
C GLY A 89 -18.56 -3.28 7.44
N GLY A 90 -17.88 -4.32 6.94
CA GLY A 90 -17.29 -4.33 5.61
C GLY A 90 -18.28 -4.63 4.47
N GLU A 91 -19.40 -5.32 4.77
CA GLU A 91 -20.28 -5.93 3.78
C GLU A 91 -20.78 -4.94 2.73
N GLY A 92 -21.20 -3.75 3.15
CA GLY A 92 -21.76 -2.74 2.25
C GLY A 92 -20.78 -2.21 1.19
N LEU A 93 -19.48 -2.16 1.50
CA LEU A 93 -18.45 -1.65 0.58
C LEU A 93 -17.61 -2.75 -0.06
N TRP A 94 -17.57 -3.95 0.52
CA TRP A 94 -16.66 -5.01 0.10
C TRP A 94 -17.34 -6.33 -0.25
N GLY A 95 -18.65 -6.48 0.03
CA GLY A 95 -19.36 -7.76 -0.10
C GLY A 95 -18.86 -8.85 0.86
N VAL A 96 -18.03 -8.45 1.83
CA VAL A 96 -17.51 -9.29 2.91
C VAL A 96 -17.44 -8.44 4.17
N ASP A 97 -18.00 -8.96 5.26
CA ASP A 97 -18.15 -8.18 6.50
C ASP A 97 -16.83 -7.92 7.25
N SER A 98 -15.84 -8.80 7.11
CA SER A 98 -14.67 -8.86 8.00
C SER A 98 -13.41 -8.14 7.49
N HIS A 99 -13.33 -7.82 6.20
CA HIS A 99 -12.16 -7.19 5.60
C HIS A 99 -12.50 -6.51 4.26
N SER A 100 -11.62 -5.61 3.83
CA SER A 100 -11.64 -5.13 2.44
C SER A 100 -11.11 -6.17 1.45
N ILE A 101 -11.41 -6.00 0.16
CA ILE A 101 -10.89 -6.88 -0.92
C ILE A 101 -9.67 -6.33 -1.66
N ILE A 102 -9.15 -5.17 -1.24
CA ILE A 102 -7.94 -4.54 -1.80
C ILE A 102 -6.84 -4.46 -0.75
N THR A 103 -5.61 -4.15 -1.19
CA THR A 103 -4.43 -4.07 -0.31
C THR A 103 -3.88 -2.64 -0.16
N GLN A 104 -2.73 -2.50 0.51
CA GLN A 104 -2.02 -1.22 0.71
C GLN A 104 -0.49 -1.42 0.63
N PRO A 105 0.32 -0.35 0.65
CA PRO A 105 1.78 -0.45 0.56
C PRO A 105 2.38 -1.40 1.62
N PRO A 106 3.31 -2.31 1.25
CA PRO A 106 3.81 -3.36 2.14
C PRO A 106 4.88 -2.87 3.13
N LEU A 107 4.49 -1.98 4.06
CA LEU A 107 5.39 -1.42 5.06
C LEU A 107 5.65 -2.34 6.27
N ILE A 108 4.91 -3.45 6.38
CA ILE A 108 4.91 -4.29 7.58
C ILE A 108 6.27 -4.91 7.91
N ALA A 109 7.06 -5.30 6.90
CA ALA A 109 8.41 -5.84 7.11
C ALA A 109 9.36 -4.76 7.65
N ILE A 110 9.25 -3.53 7.13
CA ILE A 110 10.03 -2.37 7.59
C ILE A 110 9.63 -2.03 9.03
N ALA A 111 8.34 -1.97 9.32
CA ALA A 111 7.84 -1.69 10.67
C ALA A 111 8.34 -2.75 11.66
N ALA A 112 8.22 -4.04 11.35
CA ALA A 112 8.72 -5.12 12.19
C ALA A 112 10.23 -5.04 12.43
N GLN A 113 11.03 -4.75 11.40
CA GLN A 113 12.47 -4.56 11.54
C GLN A 113 12.80 -3.37 12.45
N LEU A 114 12.09 -2.27 12.29
CA LEU A 114 12.28 -1.04 13.05
C LEU A 114 11.88 -1.21 14.52
N VAL A 115 10.82 -1.96 14.82
CA VAL A 115 10.43 -2.33 16.19
C VAL A 115 11.48 -3.27 16.80
N TRP A 116 11.89 -4.31 16.07
CA TRP A 116 12.90 -5.27 16.50
C TRP A 116 14.21 -4.63 16.95
N GLN A 117 14.67 -3.59 16.24
CA GLN A 117 15.90 -2.87 16.59
C GLN A 117 15.87 -2.22 17.98
N ILE A 118 14.69 -1.98 18.54
CA ILE A 118 14.51 -1.33 19.85
C ILE A 118 14.00 -2.33 20.90
N ALA A 119 13.08 -3.21 20.52
CA ALA A 119 12.49 -4.23 21.38
C ALA A 119 12.50 -5.58 20.66
N PRO A 120 13.62 -6.33 20.68
CA PRO A 120 13.68 -7.66 20.10
C PRO A 120 12.68 -8.61 20.79
N ASP A 121 11.84 -9.29 20.01
CA ASP A 121 10.94 -10.33 20.49
C ASP A 121 10.83 -11.44 19.43
N GLU A 122 11.64 -12.49 19.61
CA GLU A 122 11.76 -13.58 18.64
C GLU A 122 10.46 -14.38 18.50
N GLN A 123 9.72 -14.53 19.59
CA GLN A 123 8.47 -15.29 19.59
C GLN A 123 7.42 -14.59 18.72
N VAL A 124 7.35 -13.25 18.81
CA VAL A 124 6.44 -12.46 17.98
C VAL A 124 6.86 -12.47 16.54
N LEU A 125 8.15 -12.26 16.28
CA LEU A 125 8.66 -12.25 14.93
C LEU A 125 8.36 -13.58 14.23
N ARG A 126 8.57 -14.71 14.91
CA ARG A 126 8.22 -16.05 14.41
C ARG A 126 6.72 -16.21 14.15
N THR A 127 5.87 -15.56 14.94
CA THR A 127 4.41 -15.59 14.77
C THR A 127 3.98 -14.82 13.53
N ILE A 128 4.50 -13.61 13.30
CA ILE A 128 4.06 -12.75 12.18
C ILE A 128 4.78 -13.05 10.85
N TYR A 129 6.00 -13.59 10.91
CA TYR A 129 6.84 -13.79 9.73
C TYR A 129 6.17 -14.60 8.60
N PRO A 130 5.48 -15.73 8.86
CA PRO A 130 4.81 -16.48 7.80
C PRO A 130 3.78 -15.64 7.02
N THR A 131 2.99 -14.83 7.73
CA THR A 131 2.03 -13.91 7.10
C THR A 131 2.73 -12.84 6.28
N VAL A 132 3.79 -12.22 6.82
CA VAL A 132 4.56 -11.18 6.11
C VAL A 132 5.21 -11.74 4.84
N ALA A 133 5.78 -12.95 4.91
CA ALA A 133 6.39 -13.61 3.76
C ALA A 133 5.34 -14.00 2.70
N ALA A 134 4.18 -14.51 3.13
CA ALA A 134 3.06 -14.82 2.24
C ALA A 134 2.55 -13.55 1.54
N PHE A 135 2.51 -12.42 2.24
CA PHE A 135 2.09 -11.14 1.66
C PHE A 135 3.00 -10.64 0.56
N HIS A 136 4.32 -10.72 0.75
CA HIS A 136 5.28 -10.37 -0.31
C HIS A 136 5.23 -11.34 -1.48
N THR A 137 5.04 -12.64 -1.21
CA THR A 137 4.85 -13.66 -2.25
C THR A 137 3.56 -13.42 -3.04
N TRP A 138 2.50 -12.98 -2.37
CA TRP A 138 1.23 -12.63 -3.01
C TRP A 138 1.40 -11.46 -3.98
N PHE A 139 2.17 -10.40 -3.64
CA PHE A 139 2.44 -9.32 -4.61
C PHE A 139 3.11 -9.84 -5.89
N ALA A 140 4.15 -10.68 -5.76
CA ALA A 140 4.83 -11.26 -6.92
C ALA A 140 3.90 -12.16 -7.75
N ARG A 141 3.01 -12.92 -7.10
CA ARG A 141 2.07 -13.82 -7.80
C ARG A 141 0.92 -13.05 -8.47
N ARG A 142 0.35 -12.09 -7.75
CA ARG A 142 -0.95 -11.48 -8.07
C ARG A 142 -0.81 -10.15 -8.77
N ARG A 143 0.17 -9.33 -8.37
CA ARG A 143 0.29 -7.92 -8.77
C ARG A 143 1.51 -7.60 -9.63
N ASP A 144 2.47 -8.50 -9.75
CA ASP A 144 3.47 -8.43 -10.82
C ASP A 144 2.89 -9.07 -12.09
N VAL A 145 2.20 -8.26 -12.88
CA VAL A 145 1.49 -8.74 -14.08
C VAL A 145 2.47 -9.10 -15.20
N GLU A 146 3.55 -8.32 -15.32
CA GLU A 146 4.55 -8.40 -16.40
C GLU A 146 5.78 -9.25 -16.03
N GLY A 147 5.93 -9.65 -14.75
CA GLY A 147 7.10 -10.37 -14.28
C GLY A 147 8.35 -9.49 -14.20
N ASP A 148 8.18 -8.17 -14.09
CA ASP A 148 9.28 -7.20 -14.13
C ASP A 148 9.61 -6.62 -12.75
N GLY A 149 8.97 -7.13 -11.69
CA GLY A 149 9.14 -6.70 -10.32
C GLY A 149 8.37 -5.44 -9.95
N LEU A 150 7.48 -4.94 -10.82
CA LEU A 150 6.64 -3.77 -10.53
C LEU A 150 5.21 -4.19 -10.18
N VAL A 151 4.70 -3.62 -9.09
CA VAL A 151 3.36 -3.91 -8.56
C VAL A 151 2.31 -3.07 -9.30
N CYS A 152 1.29 -3.73 -9.85
CA CYS A 152 0.12 -3.07 -10.39
C CYS A 152 -0.91 -2.72 -9.30
N LEU A 153 -1.65 -1.64 -9.54
CA LEU A 153 -2.79 -1.23 -8.70
C LEU A 153 -4.09 -1.42 -9.46
N ILE A 154 -5.11 -1.96 -8.79
CA ILE A 154 -6.46 -2.15 -9.32
C ILE A 154 -7.46 -1.18 -8.68
N HIS A 155 -7.03 -0.43 -7.67
CA HIS A 155 -7.81 0.63 -7.06
C HIS A 155 -6.89 1.77 -6.57
N PRO A 156 -7.26 3.06 -6.73
CA PRO A 156 -6.46 4.19 -6.22
C PRO A 156 -6.10 4.10 -4.74
N TRP A 157 -7.03 3.61 -3.91
CA TRP A 157 -6.87 3.40 -2.46
C TRP A 157 -5.69 2.50 -2.10
N GLU A 158 -5.26 1.61 -3.00
CA GLU A 158 -4.11 0.74 -2.75
C GLU A 158 -2.79 1.47 -2.69
N SER A 159 -2.76 2.72 -3.17
CA SER A 159 -1.58 3.59 -3.06
C SER A 159 -1.48 4.33 -1.73
N GLY A 160 -2.58 4.42 -0.97
CA GLY A 160 -2.72 5.35 0.16
C GLY A 160 -2.85 6.83 -0.23
N TRP A 161 -2.92 7.14 -1.54
CA TRP A 161 -3.09 8.49 -2.09
C TRP A 161 -4.33 8.56 -2.98
N ASP A 162 -5.48 8.37 -2.34
CA ASP A 162 -6.81 8.18 -2.94
C ASP A 162 -7.19 9.24 -3.98
N ALA A 163 -7.03 10.52 -3.61
CA ALA A 163 -7.45 11.67 -4.41
C ALA A 163 -6.30 12.30 -5.22
N SER A 164 -5.22 11.54 -5.46
CA SER A 164 -4.11 12.06 -6.26
C SER A 164 -4.52 12.22 -7.73
N PRO A 165 -4.22 13.36 -8.39
CA PRO A 165 -4.53 13.59 -9.81
C PRO A 165 -3.89 12.58 -10.78
N ARG A 166 -2.92 11.79 -10.31
CA ARG A 166 -2.33 10.68 -11.08
C ARG A 166 -3.37 9.63 -11.48
N TRP A 167 -4.50 9.56 -10.78
CA TRP A 167 -5.56 8.58 -11.02
C TRP A 167 -6.66 9.09 -11.96
N ASP A 168 -6.76 10.41 -12.19
CA ASP A 168 -7.85 11.00 -12.96
C ASP A 168 -7.95 10.39 -14.37
N ALA A 169 -6.86 10.42 -15.14
CA ALA A 169 -6.84 9.86 -16.49
C ALA A 169 -7.06 8.33 -16.52
N PRO A 170 -6.39 7.50 -15.70
CA PRO A 170 -6.69 6.07 -15.61
C PRO A 170 -8.13 5.73 -15.19
N MET A 171 -8.79 6.62 -14.43
CA MET A 171 -10.20 6.47 -14.03
C MET A 171 -11.18 7.03 -15.08
N GLY A 172 -10.69 7.62 -16.17
CA GLY A 172 -11.54 8.25 -17.19
C GLY A 172 -12.18 9.56 -16.73
N LEU A 173 -11.63 10.21 -15.71
CA LEU A 173 -12.11 11.49 -15.19
C LEU A 173 -11.63 12.66 -16.04
N SER A 174 -12.36 13.77 -15.95
CA SER A 174 -11.97 15.03 -16.57
C SER A 174 -10.65 15.59 -16.00
N VAL A 175 -10.03 16.55 -16.70
CA VAL A 175 -8.88 17.27 -16.16
C VAL A 175 -9.41 18.23 -15.09
N LEU A 176 -9.22 17.87 -13.81
CA LEU A 176 -9.79 18.51 -12.60
C LEU A 176 -11.25 18.10 -12.30
N PRO A 177 -11.49 16.84 -11.92
CA PRO A 177 -12.82 16.43 -11.47
C PRO A 177 -13.18 17.11 -10.16
N SER A 178 -14.48 17.24 -9.88
CA SER A 178 -14.91 17.64 -8.54
C SER A 178 -14.63 16.54 -7.51
N ASP A 179 -14.52 16.90 -6.23
CA ASP A 179 -14.31 15.92 -5.15
C ASP A 179 -15.41 14.85 -5.12
N ASP A 180 -16.66 15.23 -5.36
CA ASP A 180 -17.81 14.33 -5.39
C ASP A 180 -17.79 13.39 -6.60
N GLU A 181 -17.40 13.88 -7.77
CA GLU A 181 -17.23 13.07 -8.98
C GLU A 181 -16.14 12.02 -8.77
N ALA A 182 -14.97 12.46 -8.31
CA ALA A 182 -13.84 11.57 -8.09
C ALA A 182 -14.13 10.54 -6.98
N ARG A 183 -14.82 10.95 -5.91
CA ARG A 183 -15.25 10.05 -4.83
C ARG A 183 -16.25 9.02 -5.32
N SER A 184 -17.26 9.44 -6.09
CA SER A 184 -18.28 8.54 -6.64
C SER A 184 -17.67 7.53 -7.59
N ALA A 185 -16.70 7.94 -8.42
CA ALA A 185 -15.98 7.04 -9.33
C ALA A 185 -15.17 5.97 -8.57
N ARG A 186 -14.52 6.32 -7.46
CA ARG A 186 -13.80 5.36 -6.62
C ARG A 186 -14.74 4.35 -5.96
N LEU A 187 -15.88 4.82 -5.43
CA LEU A 187 -16.89 3.93 -4.85
C LEU A 187 -17.48 2.97 -5.89
N ALA A 188 -17.77 3.47 -7.10
CA ALA A 188 -18.23 2.62 -8.20
C ALA A 188 -17.18 1.57 -8.59
N LEU A 189 -15.90 1.95 -8.66
CA LEU A 189 -14.81 1.01 -8.94
C LEU A 189 -14.72 -0.08 -7.87
N ALA A 190 -14.80 0.26 -6.58
CA ALA A 190 -14.82 -0.72 -5.49
C ALA A 190 -15.96 -1.74 -5.64
N ALA A 191 -17.18 -1.28 -5.98
CA ALA A 191 -18.30 -2.17 -6.24
C ALA A 191 -18.03 -3.14 -7.42
N THR A 192 -17.44 -2.67 -8.51
CA THR A 192 -17.12 -3.54 -9.66
C THR A 192 -16.06 -4.60 -9.36
N LEU A 193 -15.16 -4.36 -8.40
CA LEU A 193 -14.14 -5.32 -7.98
C LEU A 193 -14.75 -6.48 -7.17
N GLN A 194 -15.81 -6.23 -6.39
CA GLN A 194 -16.52 -7.27 -5.64
C GLN A 194 -17.05 -8.37 -6.56
N GLU A 195 -17.53 -7.99 -7.74
CA GLU A 195 -18.15 -8.90 -8.70
C GLU A 195 -17.12 -9.77 -9.44
N ARG A 196 -15.82 -9.44 -9.38
CA ARG A 196 -14.79 -10.04 -10.25
C ARG A 196 -13.41 -10.16 -9.60
N ASP A 197 -13.17 -11.22 -8.82
CA ASP A 197 -11.90 -11.84 -8.33
C ASP A 197 -10.67 -10.93 -8.03
N THR A 198 -10.78 -9.61 -8.09
CA THR A 198 -9.71 -8.61 -8.00
C THR A 198 -8.50 -8.85 -8.94
N ASP A 199 -8.71 -9.55 -10.07
CA ASP A 199 -7.61 -9.92 -10.98
C ASP A 199 -7.16 -8.77 -11.90
N PRO A 200 -5.92 -8.27 -11.79
CA PRO A 200 -5.43 -7.20 -12.66
C PRO A 200 -5.33 -7.61 -14.14
N ARG A 201 -5.14 -8.91 -14.44
CA ARG A 201 -5.08 -9.39 -15.84
C ARG A 201 -6.45 -9.30 -16.49
N THR A 202 -7.47 -9.78 -15.79
CA THR A 202 -8.88 -9.64 -16.19
C THR A 202 -9.28 -8.18 -16.31
N ALA A 203 -8.96 -7.34 -15.32
CA ALA A 203 -9.25 -5.90 -15.36
C ALA A 203 -8.65 -5.22 -16.60
N ARG A 204 -7.40 -5.52 -16.93
CA ARG A 204 -6.74 -5.02 -18.14
C ARG A 204 -7.41 -5.52 -19.42
N ALA A 205 -7.71 -6.81 -19.52
CA ALA A 205 -8.34 -7.41 -20.69
C ALA A 205 -9.71 -6.78 -21.01
N GLU A 206 -10.42 -6.35 -19.97
CA GLU A 206 -11.73 -5.70 -20.06
C GLU A 206 -11.65 -4.17 -20.19
N GLY A 207 -10.44 -3.59 -20.27
CA GLY A 207 -10.25 -2.14 -20.40
C GLY A 207 -10.63 -1.34 -19.15
N ARG A 208 -10.63 -1.98 -17.97
CA ARG A 208 -10.96 -1.34 -16.69
C ARG A 208 -9.74 -0.70 -16.05
N PHE A 209 -9.98 0.05 -14.97
CA PHE A 209 -8.91 0.62 -14.17
C PHE A 209 -7.94 -0.48 -13.72
N CYS A 210 -6.71 -0.39 -14.23
CA CYS A 210 -5.56 -1.17 -13.78
C CYS A 210 -4.32 -0.38 -14.16
N VAL A 211 -3.56 0.06 -13.16
CA VAL A 211 -2.31 0.80 -13.37
C VAL A 211 -1.17 -0.20 -13.30
N ILE A 212 -0.67 -0.58 -14.48
CA ILE A 212 0.54 -1.40 -14.63
C ILE A 212 1.71 -0.45 -14.87
N PRO A 213 2.67 -0.33 -13.94
CA PRO A 213 3.86 0.48 -14.16
C PRO A 213 4.61 -0.05 -15.38
N ARG A 214 5.03 0.85 -16.27
CA ARG A 214 5.92 0.49 -17.38
C ARG A 214 7.35 0.77 -16.97
N ARG A 215 8.25 -0.21 -17.16
CA ARG A 215 9.68 0.11 -17.22
C ARG A 215 9.89 1.17 -18.31
N LEU A 216 10.48 2.29 -17.92
CA LEU A 216 11.05 3.23 -18.88
C LEU A 216 12.11 2.44 -19.65
N GLN A 217 11.85 2.17 -20.93
CA GLN A 217 12.90 1.68 -21.82
C GLN A 217 13.99 2.76 -21.81
N ARG A 218 15.18 2.44 -21.28
CA ARG A 218 16.35 3.29 -21.50
C ARG A 218 16.57 3.29 -23.00
N GLY A 219 16.24 4.40 -23.67
CA GLY A 219 16.36 4.52 -25.11
C GLY A 219 17.76 4.12 -25.57
N SER A 220 17.85 3.02 -26.31
CA SER A 220 19.05 2.61 -27.04
C SER A 220 19.18 3.39 -28.36
N ASP A 221 18.82 4.67 -28.36
CA ASP A 221 18.71 5.46 -29.59
C ASP A 221 19.37 6.84 -29.43
N ARG A 222 20.69 6.80 -29.17
CA ARG A 222 21.61 7.92 -29.38
C ARG A 222 23.00 7.39 -29.74
N ARG A 223 23.15 6.73 -30.88
CA ARG A 223 24.46 6.52 -31.55
C ARG A 223 24.29 5.99 -32.99
N SER A 224 23.65 6.77 -33.86
CA SER A 224 23.78 6.63 -35.32
C SER A 224 23.65 8.01 -35.96
N GLY A 225 24.70 8.81 -35.80
CA GLY A 225 24.75 10.18 -36.32
C GLY A 225 26.12 10.78 -36.16
N ARG A 226 27.17 10.02 -36.47
CA ARG A 226 28.50 10.56 -36.71
C ARG A 226 28.86 10.16 -38.13
N THR A 227 28.47 10.99 -39.08
CA THR A 227 29.04 10.97 -40.43
C THR A 227 30.49 11.39 -40.28
N ASP A 228 31.38 10.51 -40.72
CA ASP A 228 32.79 10.82 -40.99
C ASP A 228 32.88 12.04 -41.89
N VAL A 229 33.65 13.03 -41.44
CA VAL A 229 34.26 14.02 -42.33
C VAL A 229 35.76 13.91 -42.06
N ASP A 230 36.36 12.91 -42.69
CA ASP A 230 37.81 12.81 -42.80
C ASP A 230 38.28 13.48 -44.10
N GLY A 231 39.45 14.08 -44.02
CA GLY A 231 39.90 15.14 -44.91
C GLY A 231 40.29 14.72 -46.32
N ARG A 232 40.23 15.70 -47.23
CA ARG A 232 41.10 15.77 -48.40
C ARG A 232 41.63 17.19 -48.56
N ALA A 233 42.89 17.34 -48.16
CA ALA A 233 43.75 18.37 -48.71
C ALA A 233 44.24 17.87 -50.08
N ASP A 234 44.04 18.65 -51.13
CA ASP A 234 44.82 18.54 -52.37
C ASP A 234 45.25 19.96 -52.78
N ARG A 235 46.56 20.22 -52.62
CA ARG A 235 47.31 21.27 -53.31
C ARG A 235 48.08 20.59 -54.44
N VAL A 236 47.83 20.96 -55.71
CA VAL A 236 48.83 20.93 -56.81
C VAL A 236 48.43 22.00 -57.84
N VAL A 237 49.15 23.14 -57.86
CA VAL A 237 50.05 23.67 -58.94
C VAL A 237 49.35 24.15 -60.22
N GLY A 238 49.55 25.44 -60.53
CA GLY A 238 49.17 26.14 -61.76
C GLY A 238 49.05 27.63 -61.52
#